data_AF-A0A365ZTD1-F1
#
_entry.id   AF-A0A365ZTD1-F1
#
_cell.length_a   1.000
_cell.length_b   1.000
_cell.length_c   1.000
_cell.angle_alpha   90.00
_cell.angle_beta   90.00
_cell.angle_gamma   90.00
#
_symmetry.space_group_name_H-M   'P 1'
#
loop_
_entity.id
_entity.type
_entity.pdbx_description
1 polymer ?
#
loop_
_entity_poly.entity_id
_entity_poly.type
_entity_poly.pdbx_seq_one_letter_code
_entity_poly.pdbx_strand_id
1 'polypeptide(L)'
;MKLPSGAEASVRVGLVAMGVITASPALALLDTYTLEWTYGITDPDAMTQALLQHRGMLQLLLGGALVWAAFFRPARIPAAIGAIAGKVTFLSLILPDPGLRADLATFSTVFDLACIVLLAALCVWQFTTSRARPVLGSHQEAA
;
A
#
# COMPACT_ATOMS: atom_id res chain seq x y z
N MET A 1 -14.78 15.05 8.06
CA MET A 1 -15.98 14.60 7.31
C MET A 1 -16.37 13.18 7.73
N LYS A 2 -17.48 12.93 8.41
CA LYS A 2 -17.96 11.55 8.71
C LYS A 2 -18.47 10.95 7.39
N LEU A 3 -17.93 9.82 6.95
CA LEU A 3 -18.52 9.09 5.82
C LEU A 3 -19.84 8.45 6.30
N PRO A 4 -20.77 8.07 5.40
CA PRO A 4 -21.83 7.13 5.76
C PRO A 4 -21.18 5.92 6.45
N SER A 5 -21.77 5.45 7.56
CA SER A 5 -21.12 4.50 8.48
C SER A 5 -20.55 3.26 7.77
N GLY A 6 -21.25 2.76 6.75
CA GLY A 6 -20.79 1.67 5.90
C GLY A 6 -19.53 1.96 5.11
N ALA A 7 -19.42 3.13 4.46
CA ALA A 7 -18.25 3.46 3.62
C ALA A 7 -16.98 3.70 4.46
N GLU A 8 -17.08 4.30 5.66
CA GLU A 8 -15.93 4.39 6.57
C GLU A 8 -15.46 3.02 7.03
N ALA A 9 -16.41 2.12 7.35
CA ALA A 9 -16.08 0.76 7.74
C ALA A 9 -15.36 0.03 6.59
N SER A 10 -15.88 0.12 5.36
CA SER A 10 -15.24 -0.49 4.18
C SER A 10 -13.82 0.04 3.93
N VAL A 11 -13.61 1.36 4.00
CA VAL A 11 -12.27 1.96 3.84
C VAL A 11 -11.32 1.48 4.93
N ARG A 12 -11.78 1.41 6.19
CA ARG A 12 -10.96 0.92 7.30
C ARG A 12 -10.58 -0.55 7.12
N VAL A 13 -11.56 -1.41 6.84
CA VAL A 13 -11.34 -2.84 6.61
C VAL A 13 -10.38 -3.04 5.44
N GLY A 14 -10.57 -2.31 4.34
CA GLY A 14 -9.68 -2.36 3.19
C GLY A 14 -8.25 -1.94 3.52
N LEU A 15 -8.05 -0.82 4.20
CA LEU A 15 -6.72 -0.34 4.61
C LEU A 15 -6.03 -1.30 5.60
N VAL A 16 -6.77 -1.86 6.54
CA VAL A 16 -6.24 -2.86 7.48
C VAL A 16 -5.84 -4.13 6.73
N ALA A 17 -6.71 -4.67 5.87
CA ALA A 17 -6.42 -5.87 5.10
C ALA A 17 -5.20 -5.68 4.17
N MET A 18 -5.19 -4.60 3.39
CA MET A 18 -4.07 -4.27 2.51
C MET A 18 -2.77 -4.04 3.30
N GLY A 19 -2.85 -3.36 4.45
CA GLY A 19 -1.70 -3.11 5.31
C GLY A 19 -1.11 -4.39 5.89
N VAL A 20 -1.96 -5.28 6.43
CA VAL A 20 -1.53 -6.58 6.97
C VAL A 20 -0.92 -7.46 5.89
N ILE A 21 -1.55 -7.57 4.72
CA ILE A 21 -0.99 -8.37 3.60
C ILE A 21 0.31 -7.75 3.09
N THR A 22 0.40 -6.42 2.99
CA THR A 22 1.64 -5.73 2.59
C THR A 22 2.77 -5.97 3.58
N ALA A 23 2.47 -6.11 4.88
CA ALA A 23 3.47 -6.43 5.90
C ALA A 23 3.89 -7.91 5.92
N SER A 24 3.21 -8.81 5.20
CA SER A 24 3.51 -10.25 5.23
C SER A 24 4.96 -10.61 4.88
N PRO A 25 5.66 -9.94 3.94
CA PRO A 25 7.05 -10.30 3.64
C PRO A 25 8.02 -9.97 4.77
N ALA A 26 7.61 -9.18 5.77
CA ALA A 26 8.38 -8.97 6.99
C ALA A 26 8.56 -10.26 7.81
N LEU A 27 7.71 -11.27 7.61
CA LEU A 27 7.89 -12.58 8.21
C LEU A 27 9.19 -13.26 7.75
N ALA A 28 9.71 -12.89 6.57
CA ALA A 28 11.03 -13.31 6.10
C ALA A 28 12.20 -12.75 6.95
N LEU A 29 11.94 -11.79 7.85
CA LEU A 29 12.92 -11.34 8.84
C LEU A 29 13.11 -12.33 9.99
N LEU A 30 12.10 -13.17 10.26
CA LEU A 30 12.07 -14.09 11.39
C LEU A 30 12.54 -15.50 11.00
N ASP A 31 12.36 -15.88 9.73
CA ASP A 31 12.66 -17.23 9.26
C ASP A 31 13.09 -17.24 7.78
N THR A 32 14.24 -17.84 7.50
CA THR A 32 14.79 -18.05 6.16
C THR A 32 13.88 -18.97 5.32
N TYR A 33 13.14 -19.89 5.95
CA TYR A 33 12.15 -20.74 5.27
C TYR A 33 11.00 -19.92 4.66
N THR A 34 10.70 -18.75 5.23
CA THR A 34 9.68 -17.84 4.70
C THR A 34 10.15 -17.12 3.42
N LEU A 35 11.47 -16.98 3.19
CA LEU A 35 12.01 -16.45 1.93
C LEU A 35 11.73 -17.41 0.78
N GLU A 36 11.87 -18.72 1.00
CA GLU A 36 11.58 -19.73 -0.02
C GLU A 36 10.09 -19.76 -0.37
N TRP A 37 9.21 -19.62 0.62
CA TRP A 37 7.76 -19.61 0.39
C TRP A 37 7.23 -18.31 -0.24
N THR A 38 7.81 -17.16 0.12
CA THR A 38 7.33 -15.84 -0.31
C THR A 38 7.99 -15.37 -1.61
N TYR A 39 9.26 -15.76 -1.83
CA TYR A 39 10.06 -15.33 -2.97
C TYR A 39 10.53 -16.47 -3.86
N GLY A 40 10.35 -17.75 -3.50
CA GLY A 40 10.79 -18.88 -4.31
C GLY A 40 12.30 -19.06 -4.38
N ILE A 41 13.07 -18.36 -3.55
CA ILE A 41 14.54 -18.35 -3.59
C ILE A 41 15.08 -19.32 -2.55
N THR A 42 15.71 -20.40 -3.03
CA THR A 42 16.46 -21.35 -2.19
C THR A 42 17.92 -20.91 -2.10
N ASP A 43 18.42 -20.71 -0.88
CA ASP A 43 19.82 -20.40 -0.57
C ASP A 43 20.38 -19.08 -1.21
N PRO A 44 19.77 -17.91 -0.91
CA PRO A 44 20.27 -16.63 -1.40
C PRO A 44 21.67 -16.33 -0.85
N ASP A 45 22.52 -15.70 -1.67
CA ASP A 45 23.78 -15.16 -1.16
C ASP A 45 23.52 -14.07 -0.10
N ALA A 46 24.52 -13.81 0.75
CA ALA A 46 24.36 -12.91 1.89
C ALA A 46 23.91 -11.48 1.51
N MET A 47 24.29 -10.99 0.32
CA MET A 47 23.83 -9.68 -0.16
C MET A 47 22.35 -9.72 -0.55
N THR A 48 21.93 -10.73 -1.32
CA THR A 48 20.52 -10.88 -1.71
C THR A 48 19.63 -11.07 -0.50
N GLN A 49 20.06 -11.86 0.49
CA GLN A 49 19.31 -12.03 1.74
C GLN A 49 19.12 -10.68 2.46
N ALA A 50 20.18 -9.88 2.60
CA ALA A 50 20.11 -8.57 3.24
C ALA A 50 19.16 -7.62 2.49
N LEU A 51 19.15 -7.64 1.15
CA LEU A 51 18.23 -6.84 0.33
C LEU A 51 16.77 -7.28 0.50
N LEU A 52 16.50 -8.59 0.55
CA LEU A 52 15.15 -9.12 0.78
C LEU A 52 14.64 -8.79 2.18
N GLN A 53 15.51 -8.86 3.20
CA GLN A 53 15.18 -8.44 4.56
C GLN A 53 14.92 -6.93 4.63
N HIS A 54 15.77 -6.11 4.00
CA HIS A 54 15.56 -4.67 3.92
C HIS A 54 14.22 -4.33 3.25
N ARG A 55 13.89 -5.01 2.14
CA ARG A 55 12.58 -4.89 1.48
C ARG A 55 11.43 -5.30 2.40
N GLY A 56 11.57 -6.43 3.09
CA GLY A 56 10.57 -6.90 4.06
C GLY A 56 10.31 -5.89 5.16
N MET A 57 11.36 -5.22 5.66
CA MET A 57 11.25 -4.15 6.65
C MET A 57 10.55 -2.90 6.08
N LEU A 58 10.87 -2.48 4.86
CA LEU A 58 10.17 -1.36 4.21
C LEU A 58 8.67 -1.69 4.01
N GLN A 59 8.36 -2.92 3.63
CA GLN A 59 7.00 -3.42 3.47
C GLN A 59 6.25 -3.51 4.82
N LEU A 60 6.95 -3.88 5.90
CA LEU A 60 6.40 -3.83 7.26
C LEU A 60 6.00 -2.41 7.65
N LEU A 61 6.92 -1.46 7.48
CA LEU A 61 6.70 -0.05 7.81
C LEU A 61 5.54 0.53 7.00
N LEU A 62 5.51 0.23 5.70
CA LEU A 62 4.43 0.67 4.82
C LEU A 62 3.09 0.04 5.17
N GLY A 63 3.07 -1.27 5.45
CA GLY A 63 1.88 -1.98 5.91
C GLY A 63 1.35 -1.40 7.23
N GLY A 64 2.24 -1.15 8.18
CA GLY A 64 1.92 -0.46 9.44
C GLY A 64 1.37 0.95 9.21
N ALA A 65 1.93 1.71 8.28
CA ALA A 65 1.43 3.03 7.92
C ALA A 65 0.02 2.98 7.31
N LEU A 66 -0.30 1.97 6.50
CA LEU A 66 -1.65 1.75 5.97
C LEU A 66 -2.65 1.38 7.06
N VAL A 67 -2.28 0.49 7.99
CA VAL A 67 -3.10 0.15 9.16
C VAL A 67 -3.33 1.39 10.02
N TRP A 68 -2.29 2.18 10.28
CA TRP A 68 -2.41 3.43 11.04
C TRP A 68 -3.34 4.43 10.34
N ALA A 69 -3.21 4.58 9.01
CA ALA A 69 -4.06 5.42 8.19
C ALA A 69 -5.55 5.01 8.21
N ALA A 70 -5.86 3.75 8.51
CA ALA A 70 -7.25 3.31 8.72
C ALA A 70 -7.91 4.11 9.86
N PHE A 71 -7.18 4.32 10.96
CA PHE A 71 -7.66 5.00 12.16
C PHE A 71 -7.35 6.51 12.15
N PHE A 72 -6.24 6.91 11.55
CA PHE A 72 -5.79 8.30 11.46
C PHE A 72 -5.97 8.88 10.06
N ARG A 73 -7.12 9.53 9.84
CA ARG A 73 -7.54 10.07 8.53
C ARG A 73 -6.51 10.97 7.84
N PRO A 74 -5.81 11.90 8.52
CA PRO A 74 -4.81 12.75 7.86
C PRO A 74 -3.66 11.95 7.22
N ALA A 75 -3.34 10.76 7.73
CA ALA A 75 -2.28 9.91 7.19
C ALA A 75 -2.71 9.08 5.95
N ARG A 76 -3.99 9.06 5.57
CA ARG A 76 -4.48 8.24 4.44
C ARG A 76 -3.82 8.57 3.12
N ILE A 77 -3.77 9.85 2.78
CA ILE A 77 -3.18 10.31 1.51
C ILE A 77 -1.67 10.02 1.46
N PRO A 78 -0.85 10.44 2.44
CA PRO A 78 0.58 10.16 2.37
C PRO A 78 0.89 8.65 2.41
N ALA A 79 0.17 7.85 3.21
CA ALA A 79 0.35 6.40 3.24
C ALA A 79 -0.02 5.74 1.89
N ALA A 80 -1.14 6.18 1.28
CA ALA A 80 -1.56 5.69 -0.03
C ALA A 80 -0.55 6.06 -1.13
N ILE A 81 -0.06 7.30 -1.14
CA ILE A 81 0.96 7.73 -2.11
C ILE A 81 2.25 6.93 -1.95
N GLY A 82 2.73 6.76 -0.71
CA GLY A 82 3.91 5.95 -0.43
C GLY A 82 3.74 4.50 -0.92
N ALA A 83 2.57 3.92 -0.68
CA ALA A 83 2.28 2.55 -1.10
C ALA A 83 2.20 2.40 -2.62
N ILE A 84 1.56 3.34 -3.31
CA ILE A 84 1.50 3.37 -4.77
C ILE A 84 2.90 3.53 -5.35
N ALA A 85 3.67 4.52 -4.88
CA ALA A 85 5.01 4.78 -5.39
C ALA A 85 5.94 3.58 -5.21
N GLY A 86 5.93 2.94 -4.04
CA GLY A 86 6.72 1.75 -3.77
C GLY A 86 6.37 0.57 -4.68
N LYS A 87 5.07 0.25 -4.82
CA LYS A 87 4.61 -0.88 -5.63
C LYS A 87 4.80 -0.62 -7.13
N VAL A 88 4.56 0.61 -7.61
CA VAL A 88 4.81 0.99 -9.02
C VAL A 88 6.28 0.89 -9.36
N THR A 89 7.17 1.41 -8.49
CA THR A 89 8.62 1.32 -8.69
C THR A 89 9.05 -0.14 -8.76
N PHE A 90 8.58 -0.97 -7.83
CA PHE A 90 8.85 -2.41 -7.81
C PHE A 90 8.42 -3.11 -9.10
N LEU A 91 7.17 -2.92 -9.54
CA LEU A 91 6.68 -3.54 -10.78
C LEU A 91 7.42 -3.03 -12.02
N SER A 92 7.80 -1.76 -12.05
CA SER A 92 8.54 -1.17 -13.17
C SER A 92 9.96 -1.74 -13.30
N LEU A 93 10.57 -2.17 -12.20
CA LEU A 93 11.88 -2.80 -12.20
C LEU A 93 11.83 -4.29 -12.58
N ILE A 94 10.75 -4.99 -12.20
CA ILE A 94 10.66 -6.45 -12.38
C ILE A 94 9.97 -6.89 -13.67
N LEU A 95 8.91 -6.20 -14.11
CA LEU A 95 8.15 -6.62 -15.29
C LEU A 95 8.96 -6.63 -16.60
N PRO A 96 9.94 -5.71 -16.82
CA PRO A 96 10.75 -5.73 -18.04
C PRO A 96 11.74 -6.89 -18.12
N ASP A 97 12.12 -7.48 -16.99
CA ASP A 97 13.12 -8.55 -16.93
C ASP A 97 12.42 -9.94 -16.85
N PRO A 98 12.50 -10.77 -17.90
CA PRO A 98 11.86 -12.08 -17.92
C PRO A 98 12.41 -13.06 -16.88
N GLY A 99 13.70 -12.92 -16.52
CA GLY A 99 14.35 -13.76 -15.52
C GLY A 99 13.82 -13.45 -14.12
N LEU A 100 13.83 -12.17 -13.74
CA LEU A 100 13.28 -11.74 -12.44
C LEU A 100 11.77 -12.01 -12.33
N ARG A 101 11.02 -11.89 -13.43
CA ARG A 101 9.58 -12.17 -13.45
C ARG A 101 9.26 -13.65 -13.23
N ALA A 102 10.15 -14.57 -13.62
CA ALA A 102 9.92 -16.01 -13.47
C ALA A 102 9.94 -16.44 -11.99
N ASP A 103 10.74 -15.76 -11.17
CA ASP A 103 10.88 -16.05 -9.74
C ASP A 103 9.80 -15.37 -8.88
N LEU A 104 8.95 -14.53 -9.47
CA LEU A 104 7.84 -13.89 -8.74
C LEU A 104 6.61 -14.79 -8.64
N ALA A 105 6.12 -14.95 -7.42
CA ALA A 105 4.78 -15.48 -7.19
C ALA A 105 3.73 -14.57 -7.86
N THR A 106 2.91 -15.15 -8.76
CA THR A 106 1.85 -14.44 -9.48
C THR A 106 0.89 -13.71 -8.53
N PHE A 107 0.64 -14.28 -7.36
CA PHE A 107 -0.17 -13.68 -6.31
C PHE A 107 0.36 -12.29 -5.88
N SER A 108 1.68 -12.15 -5.72
CA SER A 108 2.31 -10.90 -5.30
C SER A 108 2.10 -9.78 -6.32
N THR A 109 2.28 -10.10 -7.61
CA THR A 109 2.06 -9.15 -8.72
C THR A 109 0.60 -8.69 -8.79
N VAL A 110 -0.35 -9.63 -8.70
CA VAL A 110 -1.79 -9.32 -8.76
C VAL A 110 -2.21 -8.48 -7.54
N PHE A 111 -1.71 -8.83 -6.35
CA PHE A 111 -1.97 -8.08 -5.12
C PHE A 111 -1.45 -6.64 -5.21
N ASP A 112 -0.23 -6.45 -5.73
CA ASP A 112 0.37 -5.13 -5.88
C ASP A 112 -0.43 -4.25 -6.85
N LEU A 113 -0.85 -4.81 -7.99
CA LEU A 113 -1.70 -4.13 -8.96
C LEU A 113 -3.05 -3.73 -8.34
N ALA A 114 -3.70 -4.65 -7.62
CA ALA A 114 -4.97 -4.40 -6.94
C ALA A 114 -4.83 -3.29 -5.88
N CYS A 115 -3.77 -3.32 -5.06
CA CYS A 115 -3.47 -2.26 -4.11
C CYS A 115 -3.31 -0.90 -4.80
N ILE A 116 -2.56 -0.82 -5.90
CA ILE A 116 -2.35 0.43 -6.64
C ILE A 116 -3.70 0.99 -7.10
N VAL A 117 -4.55 0.16 -7.73
CA VAL A 117 -5.85 0.59 -8.25
C VAL A 117 -6.78 1.06 -7.13
N LEU A 118 -6.89 0.29 -6.05
CA LEU A 118 -7.78 0.61 -4.93
C LEU A 118 -7.33 1.86 -4.16
N LEU A 119 -6.03 2.02 -3.92
CA LEU A 119 -5.49 3.20 -3.26
C LEU A 119 -5.57 4.44 -4.16
N ALA A 120 -5.37 4.30 -5.47
CA ALA A 120 -5.57 5.39 -6.42
C ALA A 120 -7.05 5.83 -6.44
N ALA A 121 -7.98 4.89 -6.48
CA ALA A 121 -9.41 5.18 -6.38
C ALA A 121 -9.77 5.91 -5.08
N LEU A 122 -9.21 5.47 -3.94
CA LEU A 122 -9.37 6.15 -2.65
C LEU A 122 -8.86 7.60 -2.69
N CYS A 123 -7.70 7.84 -3.29
CA CYS A 123 -7.14 9.18 -3.46
C CYS A 123 -8.05 10.06 -4.33
N VAL A 124 -8.41 9.59 -5.52
CA VAL A 124 -9.28 10.33 -6.47
C VAL A 124 -10.62 10.67 -5.82
N TRP A 125 -11.22 9.71 -5.11
CA TRP A 125 -12.49 9.93 -4.43
C TRP A 125 -12.39 10.98 -3.31
N GLN A 126 -11.32 10.98 -2.52
CA GLN A 126 -11.10 12.02 -1.51
C GLN A 126 -10.88 13.41 -2.13
N PHE A 127 -10.18 13.50 -3.26
CA PHE A 127 -9.99 14.78 -3.96
C PHE A 127 -11.28 15.33 -4.57
N THR A 128 -12.08 14.48 -5.21
CA THR A 128 -13.34 14.87 -5.84
C THR A 128 -14.39 15.31 -4.81
N THR A 129 -14.48 14.64 -3.65
CA THR A 129 -15.36 15.07 -2.55
C THR A 129 -14.89 16.34 -1.86
N SER A 130 -13.58 16.60 -1.80
CA SER A 130 -13.04 17.84 -1.18
C SER A 130 -13.30 19.09 -2.02
N ARG A 131 -13.36 18.97 -3.35
CA ARG A 131 -13.64 20.10 -4.27
C ARG A 131 -15.11 20.51 -4.32
N ALA A 132 -16.04 19.66 -3.91
CA ALA A 132 -17.47 19.90 -4.02
C ALA A 132 -18.05 20.82 -2.92
N ARG A 133 -17.23 21.57 -2.17
CA ARG A 133 -17.72 22.63 -1.28
C ARG A 133 -17.83 23.93 -2.06
N PRO A 134 -19.04 24.41 -2.39
CA PRO A 134 -19.21 25.78 -2.85
C PRO A 134 -18.87 26.69 -1.68
N VAL A 135 -18.06 27.71 -1.93
CA VAL A 135 -17.88 28.86 -1.04
C VAL A 135 -19.20 29.64 -1.01
N LEU A 136 -20.16 29.17 -0.22
CA LEU A 136 -21.40 29.89 0.11
C LEU A 136 -21.21 30.51 1.49
N GLY A 137 -20.56 31.68 1.52
CA GLY A 137 -20.36 32.40 2.78
C GLY A 137 -19.35 33.53 2.69
N SER A 138 -19.61 34.55 1.87
CA SER A 138 -18.85 35.81 1.96
C SER A 138 -19.62 37.07 1.54
N HIS A 139 -20.96 37.07 1.48
CA HIS A 139 -21.72 38.24 1.00
C HIS A 139 -22.98 38.61 1.81
N GLN A 140 -23.04 38.33 3.12
CA GLN A 140 -24.25 38.66 3.91
C GLN A 140 -24.03 39.42 5.24
N GLU A 141 -22.90 40.09 5.41
CA GLU A 141 -22.68 41.04 6.53
C GLU A 141 -22.14 42.36 6.00
N ALA A 142 -23.00 43.15 5.34
CA ALA A 142 -22.81 44.59 5.15
C ALA A 142 -24.14 45.21 4.68
N ALA A 143 -25.11 45.31 5.58
CA ALA A 143 -26.29 46.16 5.45
C ALA A 143 -26.65 46.73 6.82
#